data_AF-A0A7S2MWE2-F1
#
_entry.id   AF-A0A7S2MWE2-F1
#
_cell.length_a   1.000
_cell.length_b   1.000
_cell.length_c   1.000
_cell.angle_alpha   90.00
_cell.angle_beta   90.00
_cell.angle_gamma   90.00
#
_symmetry.space_group_name_H-M   'P 1'
#
loop_
_entity.id
_entity.type
_entity.pdbx_description
1 polymer ?
#
loop_
_entity_poly.entity_id
_entity_poly.type
_entity_poly.pdbx_seq_one_letter_code
_entity_poly.pdbx_strand_id
1 'polypeptide(L)'
;TVAYMVIPATLFLAPIALFLQKPVPGAWPQVFGVTHMSDWEILKGTWVLNKGTIAWLVLSGVFAFAYNIIQYTIVYTLSPSATSFGGNFNKAALIFLTLLLPFLRVHELPGTPYIQVIWGAVILNIAAFSYYSYLQIQDKRREKDEKIALIMQEDFDDVDSANEDMSDEEGDGPCC
;
A
#
# COMPACT_ATOMS: atom_id res chain seq x y z
N THR A 1 4.41 1.44 -13.42
CA THR A 1 3.45 2.57 -13.40
C THR A 1 3.83 3.69 -12.44
N VAL A 2 4.41 3.44 -11.26
CA VAL A 2 4.80 4.51 -10.31
C VAL A 2 5.77 5.54 -10.94
N ALA A 3 6.83 5.08 -11.61
CA ALA A 3 7.76 5.96 -12.32
C ALA A 3 7.13 6.67 -13.53
N TYR A 4 6.13 6.04 -14.18
CA TYR A 4 5.43 6.60 -15.33
C TYR A 4 4.61 7.85 -14.96
N MET A 5 4.09 7.93 -13.72
CA MET A 5 3.37 9.11 -13.24
C MET A 5 4.28 10.16 -12.60
N VAL A 6 5.42 9.75 -12.03
CA VAL A 6 6.40 10.67 -11.42
C VAL A 6 7.06 11.56 -12.46
N ILE A 7 7.46 11.03 -13.62
CA ILE A 7 8.20 11.82 -14.62
C ILE A 7 7.35 12.99 -15.16
N PRO A 8 6.09 12.79 -15.61
CA PRO A 8 5.24 13.90 -16.05
C PRO A 8 4.93 14.90 -14.93
N ALA A 9 4.68 14.42 -13.71
CA ALA A 9 4.41 15.28 -12.56
C ALA A 9 5.64 16.15 -12.20
N THR A 10 6.83 15.57 -12.20
CA THR A 10 8.08 16.31 -11.97
C THR A 10 8.33 17.32 -13.06
N LEU A 11 8.14 16.96 -14.34
CA LEU A 11 8.31 17.90 -15.46
C LEU A 11 7.30 19.05 -15.39
N PHE A 12 6.05 18.78 -15.01
CA PHE A 12 5.03 19.80 -14.85
C PHE A 12 5.31 20.75 -13.67
N LEU A 13 5.80 20.22 -12.55
CA LEU A 13 6.08 21.00 -11.35
C LEU A 13 7.46 21.67 -11.36
N ALA A 14 8.42 21.18 -12.16
CA ALA A 14 9.78 21.71 -12.18
C ALA A 14 9.83 23.22 -12.51
N PRO A 15 9.12 23.75 -13.52
CA PRO A 15 9.11 25.19 -13.77
C PRO A 15 8.60 26.00 -12.57
N ILE A 16 7.57 25.51 -11.89
CA ILE A 16 7.01 26.15 -10.71
C ILE A 16 8.02 26.12 -9.56
N ALA A 17 8.60 24.96 -9.26
CA ALA A 17 9.57 24.80 -8.18
C ALA A 17 10.87 25.60 -8.41
N LEU A 18 11.34 25.69 -9.66
CA LEU A 18 12.59 26.36 -10.00
C LEU A 18 12.44 27.88 -10.12
N PHE A 19 11.34 28.36 -10.72
CA PHE A 19 11.20 29.77 -11.13
C PHE A 19 10.15 30.57 -10.38
N LEU A 20 9.14 29.94 -9.74
CA LEU A 20 8.11 30.68 -9.03
C LEU A 20 8.63 31.13 -7.66
N GLN A 21 8.78 32.44 -7.51
CA GLN A 21 9.07 33.10 -6.24
C GLN A 21 7.81 33.09 -5.37
N LYS A 22 7.92 32.61 -4.13
CA LYS A 22 6.81 32.58 -3.16
C LYS A 22 7.26 33.14 -1.81
N PRO A 23 6.33 33.68 -1.00
CA PRO A 23 6.67 34.19 0.31
C PRO A 23 7.26 33.07 1.17
N VAL A 24 8.39 33.35 1.80
CA VAL A 24 9.07 32.37 2.65
C VAL A 24 8.30 32.22 3.97
N PRO A 25 7.89 30.99 4.37
CA PRO A 25 6.98 30.82 5.50
C PRO A 25 7.66 31.01 6.86
N GLY A 26 6.90 31.49 7.86
CA GLY A 26 7.30 31.46 9.27
C GLY A 26 8.55 32.29 9.59
N ALA A 27 9.50 31.70 10.31
CA ALA A 27 10.73 32.37 10.78
C ALA A 27 11.86 32.39 9.73
N TRP A 28 11.70 31.69 8.61
CA TRP A 28 12.71 31.57 7.56
C TRP A 28 13.10 32.91 6.88
N PRO A 29 12.25 33.95 6.77
CA PRO A 29 12.69 35.26 6.30
C PRO A 29 13.81 35.88 7.12
N GLN A 30 13.85 35.62 8.44
CA GLN A 30 14.90 36.11 9.34
C GLN A 30 16.22 35.36 9.14
N VAL A 31 16.14 34.09 8.73
CA VAL A 31 17.29 33.22 8.51
C VAL A 31 17.94 33.49 7.16
N PHE A 32 17.13 33.67 6.11
CA PHE A 32 17.63 33.91 4.76
C PHE A 32 17.84 35.41 4.44
N GLY A 33 17.29 36.32 5.25
CA GLY A 33 17.36 37.76 4.99
C GLY A 33 16.52 38.23 3.80
N VAL A 34 15.64 37.37 3.27
CA VAL A 34 14.80 37.63 2.10
C VAL A 34 13.37 37.18 2.36
N THR A 35 12.40 37.91 1.81
CA THR A 35 10.96 37.65 2.03
C THR A 35 10.35 36.72 0.97
N HIS A 36 11.00 36.58 -0.19
CA HIS A 36 10.57 35.75 -1.31
C HIS A 36 11.73 34.89 -1.80
N MET A 37 11.46 33.61 -2.06
CA MET A 37 12.41 32.66 -2.63
C MET A 37 11.65 31.61 -3.46
N SER A 38 12.34 30.99 -4.43
CA SER A 38 11.85 29.76 -5.09
C SER A 38 12.17 28.51 -4.27
N ASP A 39 11.49 27.38 -4.53
CA ASP A 39 11.79 26.11 -3.86
C ASP A 39 13.25 25.67 -4.07
N TRP A 40 13.82 25.98 -5.23
CA TRP A 40 15.23 25.73 -5.53
C TRP A 40 16.19 26.57 -4.69
N GLU A 41 15.87 27.85 -4.49
CA GLU A 41 16.66 28.73 -3.64
C GLU A 41 16.58 28.31 -2.18
N ILE A 42 15.40 27.90 -1.71
CA ILE A 42 15.21 27.32 -0.38
C ILE A 42 16.06 26.07 -0.22
N LEU A 43 16.02 25.13 -1.19
CA LEU A 43 16.81 23.90 -1.13
C LEU A 43 18.32 24.19 -1.04
N LYS A 44 18.83 25.11 -1.86
CA LYS A 44 20.24 25.53 -1.83
C LYS A 44 20.60 26.23 -0.52
N GLY A 45 19.73 27.11 -0.02
CA GLY A 45 19.90 27.78 1.26
C GLY A 45 19.96 26.79 2.42
N THR A 46 19.02 25.84 2.47
CA THR A 46 19.00 24.78 3.49
C THR A 46 20.22 23.86 3.39
N TRP A 47 20.72 23.55 2.18
CA TRP A 47 21.95 22.77 2.00
C TRP A 47 23.17 23.43 2.65
N VAL A 48 23.29 24.75 2.53
CA VAL A 48 24.39 25.52 3.15
C VAL A 48 24.21 25.60 4.67
N LEU A 49 22.99 25.77 5.15
CA LEU A 49 22.68 25.90 6.59
C LEU A 49 22.79 24.58 7.36
N ASN A 50 22.18 23.50 6.84
CA ASN A 50 22.13 22.20 7.50
C ASN A 50 22.00 21.06 6.48
N LYS A 51 23.12 20.40 6.19
CA LYS A 51 23.19 19.23 5.30
C LYS A 51 22.43 18.02 5.86
N GLY A 52 22.32 17.90 7.18
CA GLY A 52 21.57 16.82 7.83
C GLY A 52 20.09 16.85 7.48
N THR A 53 19.48 18.04 7.44
CA THR A 53 18.08 18.21 7.02
C THR A 53 17.86 17.74 5.59
N ILE A 54 18.79 18.03 4.67
CA ILE A 54 18.69 17.54 3.29
C ILE A 54 18.89 16.03 3.22
N ALA A 55 19.78 15.44 4.02
CA ALA A 55 19.92 13.99 4.10
C ALA A 55 18.61 13.32 4.54
N TRP A 56 17.91 13.88 5.54
CA TRP A 56 16.59 13.41 5.96
C TRP A 56 15.52 13.58 4.88
N LEU A 57 15.56 14.66 4.10
CA LEU A 57 14.67 14.88 2.95
C LEU A 57 14.87 13.80 1.87
N VAL A 58 16.12 13.49 1.53
CA VAL A 58 16.43 12.45 0.54
C VAL A 58 16.00 11.09 1.05
N LEU A 59 16.32 10.79 2.32
CA LEU A 59 15.96 9.52 2.95
C LEU A 59 14.43 9.32 3.03
N SER A 60 13.67 10.38 3.34
CA SER A 60 12.21 10.32 3.33
C SER A 60 11.65 10.10 1.93
N GLY A 61 12.29 10.65 0.90
CA GLY A 61 11.98 10.36 -0.50
C GLY A 61 12.15 8.89 -0.87
N VAL A 62 13.23 8.25 -0.40
CA VAL A 62 13.47 6.80 -0.60
C VAL A 62 12.38 5.97 0.07
N PHE A 63 12.05 6.27 1.33
CA PHE A 63 10.96 5.57 2.03
C PHE A 63 9.60 5.79 1.38
N ALA A 64 9.30 7.01 0.91
CA ALA A 64 8.08 7.30 0.17
C ALA A 64 8.00 6.52 -1.14
N PHE A 65 9.12 6.37 -1.86
CA PHE A 65 9.17 5.56 -3.08
C PHE A 65 8.94 4.08 -2.79
N ALA A 66 9.62 3.52 -1.78
CA ALA A 66 9.42 2.13 -1.35
C ALA A 66 7.98 1.87 -0.92
N TYR A 67 7.39 2.78 -0.15
CA TYR A 67 5.99 2.72 0.24
C TYR A 67 5.06 2.72 -0.98
N ASN A 68 5.29 3.58 -1.96
CA ASN A 68 4.50 3.60 -3.20
C ASN A 68 4.64 2.31 -4.02
N ILE A 69 5.82 1.67 -4.03
CA ILE A 69 6.01 0.35 -4.65
C ILE A 69 5.17 -0.69 -3.91
N ILE A 70 5.30 -0.78 -2.59
CA ILE A 70 4.57 -1.74 -1.77
C ILE A 70 3.06 -1.55 -1.95
N GLN A 71 2.59 -0.30 -1.93
CA GLN A 71 1.21 0.04 -2.19
C GLN A 71 0.78 -0.47 -3.57
N TYR A 72 1.56 -0.22 -4.63
CA TYR A 72 1.27 -0.73 -5.98
C TYR A 72 1.25 -2.26 -6.06
N THR A 73 2.19 -2.93 -5.41
CA THR A 73 2.24 -4.40 -5.35
C THR A 73 1.01 -4.97 -4.66
N ILE A 74 0.56 -4.35 -3.56
CA ILE A 74 -0.67 -4.70 -2.86
C ILE A 74 -1.90 -4.47 -3.76
N VAL A 75 -1.94 -3.36 -4.52
CA VAL A 75 -3.00 -3.08 -5.52
C VAL A 75 -3.09 -4.14 -6.59
N TYR A 76 -1.94 -4.63 -7.04
CA TYR A 76 -1.88 -5.61 -8.12
C TYR A 76 -2.18 -7.04 -7.64
N THR A 77 -1.90 -7.35 -6.38
CA THR A 77 -2.11 -8.69 -5.79
C THR A 77 -3.45 -8.85 -5.06
N LEU A 78 -4.07 -7.76 -4.64
CA LEU A 78 -5.41 -7.74 -4.06
C LEU A 78 -6.37 -7.04 -5.02
N SER A 79 -7.64 -7.47 -5.05
CA SER A 79 -8.68 -6.77 -5.82
C SER A 79 -8.65 -5.25 -5.53
N PRO A 80 -8.92 -4.37 -6.52
CA PRO A 80 -8.95 -2.91 -6.33
C PRO A 80 -9.75 -2.46 -5.10
N SER A 81 -10.80 -3.19 -4.76
CA SER A 81 -11.62 -2.97 -3.55
C SER A 81 -10.83 -3.20 -2.26
N ALA A 82 -10.05 -4.27 -2.15
CA ALA A 82 -9.26 -4.57 -0.95
C ALA A 82 -8.16 -3.54 -0.71
N THR A 83 -7.66 -2.95 -1.80
CA THR A 83 -6.63 -1.92 -1.74
C THR A 83 -7.16 -0.56 -1.29
N SER A 84 -8.32 -0.14 -1.80
CA SER A 84 -8.95 1.09 -1.33
C SER A 84 -9.31 1.00 0.15
N PHE A 85 -9.72 -0.18 0.62
CA PHE A 85 -9.88 -0.49 2.05
C PHE A 85 -8.55 -0.45 2.82
N GLY A 86 -7.48 -1.07 2.31
CA GLY A 86 -6.15 -1.07 2.96
C GLY A 86 -5.53 0.33 3.08
N GLY A 87 -5.73 1.20 2.09
CA GLY A 87 -5.28 2.60 2.14
C GLY A 87 -5.99 3.41 3.23
N ASN A 88 -7.29 3.19 3.42
CA ASN A 88 -8.07 3.82 4.49
C ASN A 88 -7.67 3.28 5.88
N PHE A 89 -7.35 1.98 5.97
CA PHE A 89 -6.82 1.37 7.18
C PHE A 89 -5.45 1.94 7.56
N ASN A 90 -4.53 2.14 6.61
CA ASN A 90 -3.21 2.72 6.92
C ASN A 90 -3.32 4.14 7.51
N LYS A 91 -4.25 4.96 6.98
CA LYS A 91 -4.56 6.27 7.57
C LYS A 91 -5.16 6.15 8.97
N ALA A 92 -6.11 5.24 9.17
CA ALA A 92 -6.73 5.00 10.48
C ALA A 92 -5.71 4.49 11.52
N ALA A 93 -4.78 3.63 11.12
CA ALA A 93 -3.71 3.12 11.96
C ALA A 93 -2.73 4.24 12.38
N LEU A 94 -2.42 5.18 11.48
CA LEU A 94 -1.59 6.33 11.82
C LEU A 94 -2.30 7.28 12.81
N ILE A 95 -3.61 7.51 12.64
CA ILE A 95 -4.42 8.26 13.62
C ILE A 95 -4.47 7.52 14.96
N PHE A 96 -4.65 6.21 14.96
CA PHE A 96 -4.61 5.40 16.17
C PHE A 96 -3.27 5.52 16.91
N LEU A 97 -2.16 5.45 16.17
CA LEU A 97 -0.81 5.59 16.73
C LEU A 97 -0.56 6.99 17.29
N THR A 98 -1.05 8.06 16.67
CA THR A 98 -0.90 9.44 17.19
C THR A 98 -1.76 9.71 18.42
N LEU A 99 -2.92 9.03 18.53
CA LEU A 99 -3.72 9.05 19.75
C LEU A 99 -3.02 8.31 20.90
N LEU A 100 -2.38 7.18 20.63
CA LEU A 100 -1.73 6.34 21.64
C LEU A 100 -0.36 6.87 22.07
N LEU A 101 0.44 7.38 21.13
CA LEU A 101 1.82 7.82 21.36
C LEU A 101 1.93 9.34 21.35
N PRO A 102 2.12 10.00 22.52
CA PRO A 102 2.10 11.46 22.61
C PRO A 102 3.25 12.16 21.88
N PHE A 103 4.37 11.47 21.64
CA PHE A 103 5.51 12.02 20.90
C PHE A 103 5.30 12.08 19.38
N LEU A 104 4.29 11.38 18.84
CA LEU A 104 3.91 11.46 17.42
C LEU A 104 2.89 12.58 17.16
N ARG A 105 2.45 13.30 18.20
CA ARG A 105 1.46 14.38 18.07
C ARG A 105 2.14 15.65 17.61
N VAL A 106 1.75 16.14 16.44
CA VAL A 106 2.24 17.42 15.92
C VAL A 106 1.47 18.59 16.54
N HIS A 107 0.18 18.39 16.89
CA HIS A 107 -0.72 19.40 17.44
C HIS A 107 -1.48 18.84 18.65
N GLU A 108 -2.01 19.73 19.50
CA GLU A 108 -2.89 19.35 20.60
C GLU A 108 -4.14 18.63 20.09
N LEU A 109 -4.59 17.63 20.84
CA LEU A 109 -5.78 16.85 20.50
C LEU A 109 -7.02 17.73 20.66
N PRO A 110 -8.01 17.62 19.75
CA PRO A 110 -9.24 18.36 19.89
C PRO A 110 -9.94 17.94 21.19
N GLY A 111 -10.55 18.91 21.88
CA GLY A 111 -11.27 18.65 23.13
C GLY A 111 -12.50 17.75 22.95
N THR A 112 -13.10 17.37 24.07
CA THR A 112 -14.38 16.66 24.11
C THR A 112 -15.49 17.52 23.48
N PRO A 113 -16.37 16.98 22.60
CA PRO A 113 -16.60 15.56 22.29
C PRO A 113 -15.85 15.01 21.08
N TYR A 114 -15.14 15.84 20.32
CA TYR A 114 -14.54 15.45 19.05
C TYR A 114 -13.54 14.30 19.18
N ILE A 115 -12.79 14.26 20.28
CA ILE A 115 -11.87 13.15 20.57
C ILE A 115 -12.58 11.79 20.63
N GLN A 116 -13.80 11.74 21.17
CA GLN A 116 -14.58 10.50 21.28
C GLN A 116 -15.06 10.03 19.91
N VAL A 117 -15.47 10.97 19.05
CA VAL A 117 -15.86 10.70 17.67
C VAL A 117 -14.67 10.14 16.88
N ILE A 118 -13.48 10.70 17.06
CA ILE A 118 -12.25 10.21 16.42
C ILE A 118 -11.94 8.78 16.88
N TRP A 119 -11.99 8.51 18.19
CA TRP A 119 -11.78 7.15 18.71
C TRP A 119 -12.80 6.16 18.15
N GLY A 120 -14.09 6.50 18.15
CA GLY A 120 -15.15 5.66 17.60
C GLY A 120 -14.94 5.38 16.12
N ALA A 121 -14.60 6.39 15.32
CA ALA A 121 -14.34 6.24 13.89
C ALA A 121 -13.14 5.34 13.59
N VAL A 122 -12.05 5.47 14.36
CA VAL A 122 -10.85 4.64 14.19
C VAL A 122 -11.13 3.18 14.56
N ILE A 123 -11.79 2.93 15.70
CA ILE A 123 -12.15 1.58 16.12
C ILE A 123 -13.07 0.91 15.11
N LEU A 124 -14.09 1.62 14.63
CA LEU A 124 -15.02 1.10 13.63
C LEU A 124 -14.31 0.77 12.30
N ASN A 125 -13.36 1.62 11.88
CA ASN A 125 -12.57 1.38 10.67
C ASN A 125 -11.70 0.12 10.80
N ILE A 126 -11.01 -0.04 11.93
CA ILE A 126 -10.20 -1.23 12.21
C ILE A 126 -11.07 -2.49 12.26
N ALA A 127 -12.23 -2.43 12.92
CA ALA A 127 -13.17 -3.54 12.99
C ALA A 127 -13.70 -3.94 11.61
N ALA A 128 -14.13 -2.96 10.81
CA ALA A 128 -14.62 -3.19 9.45
C ALA A 128 -13.54 -3.81 8.55
N PHE A 129 -12.30 -3.31 8.63
CA PHE A 129 -11.17 -3.86 7.87
C PHE A 129 -10.82 -5.27 8.31
N SER A 130 -10.85 -5.55 9.61
CA SER A 130 -10.58 -6.87 10.18
C SER A 130 -11.63 -7.88 9.73
N TYR A 131 -12.91 -7.50 9.74
CA TYR A 131 -14.01 -8.33 9.28
C TYR A 131 -13.95 -8.59 7.76
N TYR A 132 -13.67 -7.55 6.97
CA TYR A 132 -13.47 -7.69 5.52
C TYR A 132 -12.30 -8.63 5.20
N SER A 133 -11.18 -8.48 5.90
CA SER A 133 -10.00 -9.34 5.73
C SER A 133 -10.30 -10.79 6.09
N TYR A 134 -11.10 -11.02 7.14
CA TYR A 134 -11.55 -12.36 7.52
C TYR A 134 -12.38 -13.03 6.40
N LEU A 135 -13.38 -12.34 5.86
CA LEU A 135 -14.19 -12.85 4.76
C LEU A 135 -13.35 -13.13 3.51
N GLN A 136 -12.42 -12.24 3.16
CA GLN A 136 -11.54 -12.44 2.01
C GLN A 136 -10.62 -13.66 2.15
N ILE A 137 -10.15 -13.96 3.37
CA ILE A 137 -9.37 -15.17 3.64
C ILE A 137 -10.23 -16.42 3.48
N GLN A 138 -11.51 -16.37 3.89
CA GLN A 138 -12.44 -17.48 3.75
C GLN A 138 -12.74 -17.77 2.28
N ASP A 139 -13.01 -16.75 1.47
CA ASP A 139 -13.28 -16.92 0.03
C ASP A 139 -12.06 -17.51 -0.69
N LYS A 140 -10.85 -17.00 -0.40
CA LYS A 140 -9.60 -17.54 -0.97
C LYS A 140 -9.31 -18.98 -0.54
N ARG A 141 -9.75 -19.40 0.65
CA ARG A 141 -9.63 -20.80 1.10
C ARG A 141 -10.59 -21.68 0.32
N ARG A 142 -11.86 -21.26 0.21
CA ARG A 142 -12.87 -21.99 -0.55
C ARG A 142 -12.50 -22.17 -2.02
N GLU A 143 -12.01 -21.13 -2.69
CA GLU A 143 -11.53 -21.24 -4.08
C GLU A 143 -10.35 -22.21 -4.23
N LYS A 144 -9.47 -22.31 -3.23
CA LYS A 144 -8.36 -23.27 -3.24
C LYS A 144 -8.87 -24.69 -3.03
N ASP A 145 -9.78 -24.88 -2.09
CA ASP A 145 -10.36 -26.20 -1.80
C ASP A 145 -11.16 -26.72 -3.00
N GLU A 146 -11.93 -25.85 -3.68
CA GLU A 146 -12.64 -26.19 -4.93
C GLU A 146 -11.67 -26.57 -6.06
N LYS A 147 -10.54 -25.86 -6.22
CA LYS A 147 -9.51 -26.22 -7.22
C LYS A 147 -8.80 -27.54 -6.89
N ILE A 148 -8.50 -27.79 -5.62
CA ILE A 148 -7.90 -29.07 -5.19
C ILE A 148 -8.87 -30.21 -5.47
N ALA A 149 -10.16 -30.04 -5.17
CA ALA A 149 -11.18 -31.05 -5.46
C ALA A 149 -11.30 -31.36 -6.96
N LEU A 150 -11.23 -30.35 -7.83
CA LEU A 150 -11.23 -30.55 -9.28
C LEU A 150 -9.99 -31.30 -9.77
N ILE A 151 -8.79 -30.96 -9.27
CA ILE A 151 -7.55 -31.67 -9.64
C ILE A 151 -7.61 -33.14 -9.17
N MET A 152 -8.09 -33.38 -7.95
CA MET A 152 -8.25 -34.75 -7.45
C MET A 152 -9.30 -35.54 -8.21
N GLN A 153 -10.30 -34.89 -8.80
CA GLN A 153 -11.29 -35.54 -9.65
C GLN A 153 -10.71 -35.87 -11.03
N GLU A 154 -9.97 -34.94 -11.66
CA GLU A 154 -9.25 -35.20 -12.91
C GLU A 154 -8.22 -36.34 -12.75
N ASP A 155 -7.43 -36.34 -11.67
CA ASP A 155 -6.47 -37.42 -11.39
C ASP A 155 -7.17 -38.78 -11.16
N PHE A 156 -8.42 -38.80 -10.68
CA PHE A 156 -9.18 -40.04 -10.46
C PHE A 156 -9.80 -40.56 -11.77
N ASP A 157 -10.35 -39.65 -12.58
CA ASP A 157 -10.93 -39.96 -13.89
C ASP A 157 -9.83 -40.44 -14.89
N ASP A 158 -8.60 -39.93 -14.79
CA ASP A 158 -7.44 -40.40 -15.57
C ASP A 158 -6.93 -41.80 -15.14
N VAL A 159 -7.13 -42.19 -13.87
CA VAL A 159 -6.75 -43.53 -13.36
C VAL A 159 -7.80 -44.58 -13.69
N ASP A 160 -9.09 -44.23 -13.67
CA ASP A 160 -10.16 -45.14 -14.09
C ASP A 160 -10.15 -45.36 -15.61
N SER A 161 -9.87 -44.33 -16.42
CA SER A 161 -9.72 -44.48 -17.88
C SER A 161 -8.46 -45.27 -18.29
N ALA A 162 -7.37 -45.23 -17.51
CA ALA A 162 -6.20 -46.08 -17.75
C ALA A 162 -6.40 -47.56 -17.35
N ASN A 163 -7.37 -47.86 -16.49
CA ASN A 163 -7.70 -49.24 -16.09
C ASN A 163 -8.75 -49.90 -17.00
N GLU A 164 -9.57 -49.15 -17.72
CA GLU A 164 -10.51 -49.70 -18.72
C GLU A 164 -9.82 -50.16 -20.01
N ASP A 165 -8.64 -49.61 -20.36
CA ASP A 165 -7.86 -50.03 -21.54
C ASP A 165 -7.02 -51.30 -21.32
N MET A 166 -7.08 -51.93 -20.14
CA MET A 166 -6.29 -53.13 -19.80
C MET A 166 -7.13 -54.39 -19.51
N SER A 167 -8.43 -54.38 -19.84
CA SER A 167 -9.34 -55.53 -19.60
C SER A 167 -9.82 -56.29 -20.84
N ASP A 168 -9.28 -56.03 -22.04
CA ASP A 168 -9.73 -56.66 -23.30
C ASP A 168 -8.74 -57.64 -23.95
N GLU A 169 -7.82 -58.26 -23.20
CA GLU A 169 -7.07 -59.44 -23.69
C GLU A 169 -6.89 -60.51 -22.61
N GLU A 170 -7.93 -61.29 -22.31
CA GLU A 170 -7.71 -62.66 -21.85
C GLU A 170 -8.95 -63.56 -22.06
N GLY A 171 -8.81 -64.52 -22.98
CA GLY A 171 -9.59 -65.75 -22.90
C GLY A 171 -10.28 -66.21 -24.19
N ASP A 172 -9.51 -66.68 -25.18
CA ASP A 172 -9.95 -67.91 -25.84
C ASP A 172 -8.77 -68.82 -26.21
N GLY A 173 -8.68 -69.89 -25.44
CA GLY A 173 -7.84 -71.07 -25.67
C GLY A 173 -8.30 -72.12 -24.66
N PRO A 174 -8.62 -73.35 -25.09
CA PRO A 174 -7.53 -74.26 -25.44
C PRO A 174 -7.82 -75.33 -26.53
N CYS A 175 -6.72 -75.81 -27.11
CA CYS A 175 -6.44 -77.19 -27.56
C CYS A 175 -7.39 -77.91 -28.54
N CYS A 176 -6.95 -78.07 -29.79
CA CYS A 176 -6.53 -79.34 -30.43
C CYS A 176 -5.93 -79.04 -31.82
#